data_AF-A0A3D3PPU3-F1
#
_entry.id   AF-A0A3D3PPU3-F1
#
_cell.length_a   1.000
_cell.length_b   1.000
_cell.length_c   1.000
_cell.angle_alpha   90.00
_cell.angle_beta   90.00
_cell.angle_gamma   90.00
#
_symmetry.space_group_name_H-M   'P 1'
#
loop_
_entity.id
_entity.type
_entity.pdbx_description
1 polymer ?
#
loop_
_entity_poly.entity_id
_entity_poly.type
_entity_poly.pdbx_seq_one_letter_code
_entity_poly.pdbx_strand_id
1 'polypeptide(L)'
;PNTGGVGDNRNALLLASLQTGNTLANGTASYQSAYGQLVNTIGNKAHELDVTSSAESALLSQAVQAQQSESGVNLDEEATNLLRYQQAYQAAGKVMQTASTLFNVLLTLGGP
;
A
#
# COMPACT_ATOMS: atom_id res chain seq x y z
N PRO A 1 -38.91 45.17 35.94
CA PRO A 1 -39.90 44.71 34.94
C PRO A 1 -39.84 45.60 33.69
N ASN A 2 -39.64 45.02 32.49
CA ASN A 2 -39.69 45.79 31.24
C ASN A 2 -41.15 45.81 30.76
N THR A 3 -41.80 46.95 30.94
CA THR A 3 -43.22 47.15 30.65
C THR A 3 -43.50 47.58 29.21
N GLY A 4 -42.48 47.65 28.33
CA GLY A 4 -42.64 48.09 26.93
C GLY A 4 -42.07 47.15 25.86
N GLY A 5 -41.15 46.22 26.18
CA GLY A 5 -40.71 45.10 25.34
C GLY A 5 -39.93 45.44 24.05
N VAL A 6 -40.12 46.63 23.47
CA VAL A 6 -39.42 47.08 22.26
C VAL A 6 -37.94 47.35 22.61
N GLY A 7 -37.04 46.57 22.01
CA GLY A 7 -35.60 46.70 22.21
C GLY A 7 -35.01 45.92 23.39
N ASP A 8 -35.78 45.04 24.06
CA ASP A 8 -35.23 44.19 25.13
C ASP A 8 -34.40 43.03 24.56
N ASN A 9 -33.08 43.05 24.81
CA ASN A 9 -32.16 42.00 24.36
C ASN A 9 -31.71 41.07 25.49
N ARG A 10 -32.31 41.12 26.69
CA ARG A 10 -31.84 40.33 27.84
C ARG A 10 -31.87 38.82 27.57
N ASN A 11 -32.90 38.32 26.87
CA ASN A 11 -32.95 36.91 26.47
C ASN A 11 -31.85 36.56 25.46
N ALA A 12 -31.53 37.46 24.53
CA ALA A 12 -30.43 37.27 23.59
C ALA A 12 -29.06 37.23 24.30
N LEU A 13 -28.87 38.08 25.33
CA LEU A 13 -27.68 38.06 26.18
C LEU A 13 -27.58 36.77 27.02
N LEU A 14 -28.71 36.25 27.52
CA LEU A 14 -28.74 34.96 28.22
C LEU A 14 -28.38 33.80 27.29
N LEU A 15 -28.89 33.79 26.06
CA LEU A 15 -28.53 32.80 25.04
C LEU A 15 -27.05 32.89 24.65
N ALA A 16 -26.52 34.10 24.45
CA ALA A 16 -25.09 34.30 24.16
C ALA A 16 -24.21 33.81 25.31
N SER A 17 -24.62 34.06 26.55
CA SER A 17 -23.91 33.61 27.76
C SER A 17 -23.82 32.08 27.87
N LEU A 18 -24.71 31.32 27.24
CA LEU A 18 -24.62 29.86 27.24
C LEU A 18 -23.34 29.37 26.56
N GLN A 19 -22.85 30.05 25.52
CA GLN A 19 -21.66 29.64 24.77
C GLN A 19 -20.44 29.41 25.68
N THR A 20 -20.26 30.30 26.67
CA THR A 20 -19.15 30.28 27.63
C THR A 20 -19.56 29.77 29.02
N GLY A 21 -20.85 29.65 29.30
CA GLY A 21 -21.37 29.14 30.56
C GLY A 21 -21.09 27.65 30.72
N ASN A 22 -20.68 27.22 31.91
CA ASN A 22 -20.43 25.82 32.19
C ASN A 22 -21.74 25.07 32.45
N THR A 23 -22.43 24.68 31.38
CA THR A 23 -23.72 23.95 31.46
C THR A 23 -23.59 22.48 31.06
N LEU A 24 -22.43 22.06 30.54
CA LEU A 24 -22.14 20.69 30.15
C LEU A 24 -21.26 20.00 31.20
N ALA A 25 -21.12 18.67 31.09
CA ALA A 25 -20.28 17.84 31.95
C ALA A 25 -20.49 18.14 33.46
N ASN A 26 -21.74 18.05 33.91
CA ASN A 26 -22.14 18.36 35.29
C ASN A 26 -21.71 19.77 35.76
N GLY A 27 -21.69 20.75 34.86
CA GLY A 27 -21.37 22.14 35.18
C GLY A 27 -19.87 22.47 35.14
N THR A 28 -19.05 21.64 34.48
CA THR A 28 -17.59 21.84 34.40
C THR A 28 -17.10 22.25 33.02
N ALA A 29 -17.95 22.18 31.99
CA ALA A 29 -17.58 22.53 30.63
C ALA A 29 -18.63 23.44 29.96
N SER A 30 -18.16 24.33 29.09
CA SER A 30 -19.00 25.15 28.23
C SER A 30 -19.18 24.47 26.86
N TYR A 31 -20.12 24.98 26.06
CA TYR A 31 -20.29 24.49 24.68
C TYR A 31 -19.01 24.70 23.85
N GLN A 32 -18.34 25.85 24.04
CA GLN A 32 -17.09 26.14 23.34
C GLN A 32 -15.98 25.16 23.72
N SER A 33 -15.81 24.83 25.00
CA SER A 33 -14.76 23.90 25.43
C SER A 33 -15.05 22.46 25.01
N ALA A 34 -16.30 22.01 25.14
CA ALA A 34 -16.71 20.68 24.69
C ALA A 34 -16.54 20.49 23.17
N TYR A 35 -16.90 21.49 22.38
CA TYR A 35 -16.67 21.48 20.93
C TYR A 35 -15.17 21.43 20.59
N GLY A 36 -14.35 22.26 21.25
CA GLY A 36 -12.89 22.24 21.07
C GLY A 36 -12.29 20.88 21.40
N GLN A 37 -12.74 20.23 22.47
CA GLN A 37 -12.31 18.88 22.83
C GLN A 37 -12.69 17.86 21.75
N LEU A 38 -13.93 17.91 21.24
CA LEU A 38 -14.37 17.02 20.16
C LEU A 38 -13.50 17.16 18.91
N VAL A 39 -13.25 18.39 18.47
CA VAL A 39 -12.40 18.68 17.30
C VAL A 39 -10.97 18.17 17.54
N ASN A 40 -10.42 18.39 18.74
CA ASN A 40 -9.10 17.88 19.11
C ASN A 40 -9.05 16.34 19.10
N THR A 41 -10.06 15.66 19.65
CA THR A 41 -10.14 14.19 19.64
C THR A 41 -10.15 13.66 18.21
N ILE A 42 -10.96 14.26 17.33
CA ILE A 42 -11.04 13.86 15.92
C ILE A 42 -9.70 14.12 15.22
N GLY A 43 -9.11 15.31 15.41
CA GLY A 43 -7.83 15.68 14.79
C GLY A 43 -6.69 14.76 15.23
N ASN A 44 -6.60 14.47 16.53
CA ASN A 44 -5.62 13.55 17.06
C ASN A 44 -5.81 12.13 16.50
N LYS A 45 -7.06 11.65 16.43
CA LYS A 45 -7.33 10.30 15.90
C LYS A 45 -7.02 10.21 14.41
N ALA A 46 -7.33 11.25 13.64
CA ALA A 46 -6.99 11.32 12.22
C ALA A 46 -5.47 11.28 12.01
N HIS A 47 -4.71 12.04 12.81
CA HIS A 47 -3.26 12.04 12.73
C HIS A 47 -2.64 10.69 13.13
N GLU A 48 -3.17 10.05 14.18
CA GLU A 48 -2.77 8.69 14.58
C GLU A 48 -2.94 7.71 13.43
N LEU A 49 -4.11 7.73 12.77
CA LEU A 49 -4.41 6.85 11.64
C LEU A 49 -3.53 7.11 10.42
N ASP A 50 -3.17 8.36 10.14
CA ASP A 50 -2.27 8.73 9.04
C ASP A 50 -0.85 8.16 9.24
N VAL A 51 -0.33 8.27 10.47
CA VAL A 51 0.95 7.68 10.86
C VAL A 51 0.90 6.16 10.77
N THR A 52 -0.15 5.53 11.31
CA THR A 52 -0.33 4.08 11.24
C THR A 52 -0.42 3.59 9.79
N SER A 53 -1.21 4.26 8.95
CA SER A 53 -1.35 3.90 7.54
C SER A 53 -0.03 4.00 6.78
N SER A 54 0.76 5.04 7.04
CA SER A 54 2.10 5.20 6.45
C SER A 54 3.05 4.06 6.87
N ALA A 55 3.03 3.69 8.15
CA ALA A 55 3.83 2.58 8.67
C ALA A 55 3.41 1.23 8.06
N GLU A 56 2.11 0.95 7.97
CA GLU A 56 1.58 -0.27 7.34
C GLU A 56 1.91 -0.33 5.85
N SER A 57 1.83 0.79 5.13
CA SER A 57 2.23 0.86 3.72
C SER A 57 3.71 0.55 3.53
N ALA A 58 4.58 1.07 4.42
CA ALA A 58 6.00 0.75 4.39
C ALA A 58 6.26 -0.73 4.66
N LEU A 59 5.57 -1.31 5.66
CA LEU A 59 5.67 -2.73 5.98
C LEU A 59 5.19 -3.62 4.81
N LEU A 60 4.08 -3.25 4.16
CA LEU A 60 3.58 -3.95 2.98
C LEU A 60 4.60 -3.91 1.85
N SER A 61 5.17 -2.75 1.55
CA SER A 61 6.22 -2.60 0.54
C SER A 61 7.42 -3.50 0.85
N GLN A 62 7.86 -3.53 2.11
CA GLN A 62 8.96 -4.38 2.53
C GLN A 62 8.65 -5.88 2.40
N ALA A 63 7.43 -6.29 2.76
CA ALA A 63 6.98 -7.67 2.61
C ALA A 63 6.91 -8.09 1.13
N VAL A 64 6.42 -7.21 0.25
CA VAL A 64 6.39 -7.45 -1.20
C VAL A 64 7.81 -7.55 -1.76
N GLN A 65 8.73 -6.67 -1.36
CA GLN A 65 10.13 -6.74 -1.78
C GLN A 65 10.81 -8.03 -1.31
N ALA A 66 10.58 -8.45 -0.06
CA ALA A 66 11.10 -9.71 0.47
C ALA A 66 10.52 -10.94 -0.27
N GLN A 67 9.24 -10.91 -0.61
CA GLN A 67 8.63 -11.96 -1.44
C GLN A 67 9.25 -11.99 -2.84
N GLN A 68 9.48 -10.82 -3.46
CA GLN A 68 10.14 -10.71 -4.75
C GLN A 68 11.63 -11.06 -4.71
N SER A 69 12.34 -10.90 -3.59
CA SER A 69 13.74 -11.33 -3.53
C SER A 69 13.90 -12.85 -3.49
N GLU A 70 12.93 -13.55 -2.91
CA GLU A 70 12.95 -15.02 -2.80
C GLU A 70 12.26 -15.73 -3.98
N SER A 71 11.14 -15.18 -4.46
CA SER A 71 10.34 -15.77 -5.57
C SER A 71 10.35 -14.92 -6.83
N GLY A 72 11.13 -13.84 -6.87
CA GLY A 72 11.24 -13.00 -8.05
C GLY A 72 12.04 -13.69 -9.14
N VAL A 73 11.48 -13.62 -10.34
CA VAL A 73 12.14 -14.08 -11.56
C VAL A 73 13.14 -13.01 -11.99
N ASN A 74 14.43 -13.36 -12.01
CA ASN A 74 15.42 -12.50 -12.62
C ASN A 74 15.41 -12.71 -14.14
N LEU A 75 14.77 -11.79 -14.87
CA LEU A 75 14.62 -11.87 -16.33
C LEU A 75 15.98 -11.95 -17.07
N ASP A 76 17.06 -11.38 -16.51
CA ASP A 76 18.39 -11.48 -17.11
C ASP A 76 19.00 -12.87 -16.93
N GLU A 77 18.75 -13.50 -15.78
CA GLU A 77 19.18 -14.87 -15.49
C GLU A 77 18.36 -15.89 -16.30
N GLU A 78 17.04 -15.66 -16.42
CA GLU A 78 16.19 -16.43 -17.33
C GLU A 78 16.60 -16.28 -18.79
N ALA A 79 16.90 -15.06 -19.25
CA ALA A 79 17.37 -14.82 -20.61
C ALA A 79 18.72 -15.49 -20.89
N THR A 80 19.64 -15.47 -19.92
CA THR A 80 20.92 -16.18 -20.01
C THR A 80 20.72 -17.69 -20.06
N ASN A 81 19.85 -18.23 -19.21
CA ASN A 81 19.48 -19.64 -19.23
C ASN A 81 18.81 -20.04 -20.55
N LEU A 82 17.93 -19.19 -21.09
CA LEU A 82 17.27 -19.39 -22.37
C LEU A 82 18.26 -19.41 -23.53
N LEU A 83 19.22 -18.48 -23.58
CA LEU A 83 20.32 -18.49 -24.55
C LEU A 83 21.18 -19.75 -24.43
N ARG A 84 21.48 -20.19 -23.20
CA ARG A 84 22.21 -21.44 -22.95
C ARG A 84 21.44 -22.65 -23.47
N TYR A 85 20.14 -22.72 -23.22
CA TYR A 85 19.29 -23.80 -23.74
C TYR A 85 19.20 -23.78 -25.27
N GLN A 86 19.11 -22.59 -25.89
CA GLN A 86 19.15 -22.47 -27.35
C GLN A 86 20.47 -22.96 -27.94
N GLN A 87 21.61 -22.58 -27.35
CA GLN A 87 22.93 -23.05 -27.79
C GLN A 87 23.08 -24.56 -27.60
N ALA A 88 22.64 -25.11 -26.46
CA ALA A 88 22.65 -26.55 -26.21
C ALA A 88 21.78 -27.30 -27.23
N TYR A 89 20.62 -26.76 -27.60
CA TYR A 89 19.74 -27.34 -28.61
C TYR A 89 20.37 -27.34 -30.00
N GLN A 90 21.01 -26.23 -30.39
CA GLN A 90 21.77 -26.15 -31.65
C GLN A 90 22.95 -27.12 -31.68
N ALA A 91 23.69 -27.24 -30.58
CA ALA A 91 24.79 -28.17 -30.44
C ALA A 91 24.32 -29.63 -30.55
N ALA A 92 23.23 -29.99 -29.87
CA ALA A 92 22.61 -31.31 -29.98
C ALA A 92 22.18 -31.62 -31.42
N GLY A 93 21.61 -30.65 -32.13
CA GLY A 93 21.29 -30.76 -33.55
C GLY A 93 22.52 -31.08 -34.42
N LYS A 94 23.64 -30.39 -34.20
CA LYS A 94 24.90 -30.69 -34.90
C LYS A 94 25.43 -32.08 -34.57
N VAL A 95 25.37 -32.50 -33.31
CA VAL A 95 25.80 -33.85 -32.89
C VAL A 95 24.96 -34.92 -33.60
N MET A 96 23.64 -34.74 -33.68
CA MET A 96 22.76 -35.65 -34.42
C MET A 96 23.10 -35.68 -35.92
N GLN A 97 23.42 -34.54 -36.51
CA GLN A 97 23.83 -34.46 -37.92
C GLN A 97 25.14 -35.23 -38.17
N THR A 98 26.13 -35.06 -37.29
CA THR A 98 27.39 -35.80 -37.34
C THR A 98 27.16 -37.30 -37.14
N ALA A 99 26.33 -37.69 -36.18
CA ALA A 99 25.99 -39.09 -35.92
C ALA A 99 25.26 -39.73 -37.12
N SER A 100 24.32 -39.02 -37.76
CA SER A 100 23.65 -39.46 -38.98
C SER A 100 24.63 -39.62 -40.14
N THR A 101 25.57 -38.70 -40.28
CA THR A 101 26.64 -38.80 -41.30
C THR A 101 27.51 -40.02 -41.06
N LEU A 102 27.94 -40.25 -39.81
CA LEU A 102 28.75 -41.40 -39.44
C LEU A 102 27.99 -42.72 -39.70
N PHE A 103 26.71 -42.76 -39.34
CA PHE A 103 25.84 -43.90 -39.60
C PHE A 103 25.73 -44.21 -41.09
N ASN A 104 25.50 -43.20 -41.92
CA ASN A 104 25.45 -43.36 -43.38
C ASN A 104 26.78 -43.90 -43.93
N VAL A 105 27.92 -43.36 -43.47
CA VAL A 105 29.26 -43.85 -43.89
C VAL A 105 29.45 -45.32 -43.56
N LEU A 106 29.12 -45.74 -42.34
CA LEU A 106 29.19 -47.14 -41.92
C LEU A 106 28.28 -48.05 -42.77
N LEU A 107 27.08 -47.58 -43.11
CA LEU A 107 26.12 -48.32 -43.92
C LEU A 107 26.60 -48.48 -45.37
N THR A 108 27.25 -47.46 -45.94
CA THR A 108 27.90 -47.54 -47.26
C THR A 108 29.18 -48.38 -47.29
N LEU A 109 29.87 -48.57 -46.16
CA LEU A 109 31.07 -49.42 -46.07
C LEU A 109 30.74 -50.89 -45.76
N GLY A 110 29.59 -51.15 -45.12
CA GLY A 110 29.17 -52.49 -44.68
C GLY A 110 28.08 -53.17 -45.54
N GLY A 111 27.53 -52.49 -46.54
CA GLY A 111 26.66 -53.10 -47.57
C GLY A 111 27.50 -53.69 -48.71
N PRO A 112 27.06 -54.81 -49.35
CA PRO A 112 27.81 -55.50 -50.40
C PRO A 112 28.13 -54.63 -51.62
#